data_AF-A0A0N0D1E4-F1
#
_entry.id   AF-A0A0N0D1E4-F1
#
_cell.length_a   1.000
_cell.length_b   1.000
_cell.length_c   1.000
_cell.angle_alpha   90.00
_cell.angle_beta   90.00
_cell.angle_gamma   90.00
#
_symmetry.space_group_name_H-M   'P 1'
#
loop_
_entity.id
_entity.type
_entity.pdbx_description
1 polymer ?
#
loop_
_entity_poly.entity_id
_entity_poly.type
_entity_poly.pdbx_seq_one_letter_code
_entity_poly.pdbx_strand_id
1 'polypeptide(L)'
;MQYTVKYSTHLAASQKEVWEWITSMDGISKEMSPYMHMSAPAGVTNLQSIPFEPGKRLFRSWITLFKIIPFDYSDLTLESLEEGVGIVEQSPMGSMRSSEILPKAQHKLN
;
A
#
# COMPACT_ATOMS: atom_id res chain seq x y z
N MET A 1 16.84 10.36 13.24
CA MET A 1 17.60 9.22 12.68
C MET A 1 16.72 8.63 11.57
N GLN A 2 17.22 8.57 10.34
CA GLN A 2 16.46 8.08 9.17
C GLN A 2 16.95 6.67 8.83
N TYR A 3 16.02 5.75 8.59
CA TYR A 3 16.32 4.36 8.24
C TYR A 3 15.68 4.02 6.91
N THR A 4 16.43 3.34 6.05
CA THR A 4 15.93 2.79 4.79
C THR A 4 16.09 1.28 4.84
N VAL A 5 15.00 0.55 4.61
CA VAL A 5 15.01 -0.91 4.54
C VAL A 5 14.57 -1.34 3.14
N LYS A 6 15.21 -2.38 2.60
CA LYS A 6 14.90 -2.93 1.28
C LYS A 6 14.62 -4.42 1.41
N TYR A 7 13.49 -4.85 0.86
CA TYR A 7 13.08 -6.25 0.81
C TYR A 7 12.80 -6.66 -0.64
N SER A 8 13.06 -7.93 -0.95
CA SER A 8 12.73 -8.51 -2.25
C SER A 8 12.45 -9.99 -2.11
N THR A 9 11.38 -10.46 -2.77
CA THR A 9 10.95 -11.86 -2.73
C THR A 9 10.60 -12.32 -4.14
N HIS A 10 10.87 -13.58 -4.45
CA HIS A 10 10.42 -14.22 -5.68
C HIS A 10 9.06 -14.89 -5.45
N LEU A 11 8.10 -14.61 -6.33
CA LEU A 11 6.75 -15.16 -6.28
C LEU A 11 6.54 -16.10 -7.47
N ALA A 12 5.88 -17.24 -7.22
CA ALA A 12 5.43 -18.15 -8.27
C ALA A 12 4.09 -17.68 -8.85
N ALA A 13 4.06 -16.45 -9.35
CA ALA A 13 2.90 -15.79 -9.95
C ALA A 13 3.36 -14.88 -11.09
N SER A 14 2.49 -14.66 -12.08
CA SER A 14 2.77 -13.72 -13.16
C SER A 14 2.78 -12.27 -12.65
N GLN A 15 3.47 -11.38 -13.37
CA GLN A 15 3.50 -9.95 -13.05
C GLN A 15 2.09 -9.34 -12.99
N LYS A 16 1.18 -9.80 -13.87
CA LYS A 16 -0.21 -9.35 -13.91
C LYS A 16 -0.98 -9.76 -12.65
N GLU A 17 -0.87 -11.01 -12.23
CA GLU A 17 -1.53 -11.49 -11.01
C GLU A 17 -1.01 -10.77 -9.76
N VAL A 18 0.30 -10.55 -9.68
CA VAL A 18 0.90 -9.77 -8.59
C VAL A 18 0.38 -8.34 -8.61
N TRP A 19 0.31 -7.72 -9.79
CA TRP A 19 -0.19 -6.35 -9.95
C TRP A 19 -1.65 -6.20 -9.51
N GLU A 20 -2.53 -7.09 -9.97
CA GLU A 20 -3.94 -7.12 -9.58
C GLU A 20 -4.10 -7.35 -8.07
N TRP A 21 -3.24 -8.17 -7.47
CA TRP A 21 -3.26 -8.44 -6.03
C TRP A 21 -2.86 -7.22 -5.19
N ILE A 22 -1.72 -6.57 -5.49
CA ILE A 22 -1.20 -5.46 -4.69
C ILE A 22 -2.03 -4.17 -4.85
N THR A 23 -2.77 -4.03 -5.95
CA THR A 23 -3.68 -2.89 -6.18
C THR A 23 -5.09 -3.13 -5.66
N SER A 24 -5.41 -4.37 -5.24
CA SER A 24 -6.72 -4.74 -4.70
C SER A 24 -6.79 -4.49 -3.19
N MET A 25 -7.87 -3.83 -2.75
CA MET A 25 -8.12 -3.63 -1.32
C MET A 25 -8.35 -4.95 -0.57
N ASP A 26 -8.92 -5.96 -1.25
CA ASP A 26 -9.08 -7.30 -0.67
C ASP A 26 -7.73 -8.02 -0.52
N GLY A 27 -6.83 -7.85 -1.49
CA GLY A 27 -5.45 -8.38 -1.43
C GLY A 27 -4.69 -7.79 -0.24
N ILE A 28 -4.70 -6.46 -0.13
CA ILE A 28 -4.07 -5.74 0.99
C ILE A 28 -4.67 -6.17 2.34
N SER A 29 -5.99 -6.30 2.44
CA SER A 29 -6.61 -6.76 3.69
C SER A 29 -6.25 -8.22 4.02
N LYS A 30 -6.06 -9.08 3.02
CA LYS A 30 -5.65 -10.48 3.22
C LYS A 30 -4.21 -10.60 3.70
N GLU A 31 -3.32 -9.70 3.30
CA GLU A 31 -1.92 -9.70 3.78
C GLU A 31 -1.80 -9.43 5.28
N MET A 32 -2.73 -8.65 5.84
CA MET A 32 -2.75 -8.32 7.27
C MET A 32 -3.54 -9.32 8.13
N SER A 33 -4.36 -10.15 7.49
CA SER A 33 -5.14 -11.21 8.15
C SER A 33 -4.23 -12.28 8.76
N PRO A 34 -4.62 -12.92 9.88
CA PRO A 34 -5.90 -12.82 10.58
C PRO A 34 -5.95 -11.77 11.69
N TYR A 35 -4.81 -11.21 12.08
CA TYR A 35 -4.72 -10.39 13.28
C TYR A 35 -5.08 -8.93 13.01
N MET A 36 -4.66 -8.38 11.87
CA MET A 36 -4.87 -6.99 11.51
C MET A 36 -5.84 -6.87 10.34
N HIS A 37 -6.60 -5.80 10.33
CA HIS A 37 -7.51 -5.45 9.25
C HIS A 37 -7.47 -3.96 8.99
N MET A 38 -7.37 -3.59 7.71
CA MET A 38 -7.28 -2.22 7.24
C MET A 38 -8.57 -1.84 6.49
N SER A 39 -9.24 -0.77 6.92
CA SER A 39 -10.51 -0.33 6.33
C SER A 39 -10.32 0.43 5.01
N ALA A 40 -11.26 0.32 4.08
CA ALA A 40 -11.32 1.18 2.90
C ALA A 40 -12.64 1.98 2.87
N PRO A 41 -12.68 3.17 2.24
CA PRO A 41 -13.93 3.87 1.97
C PRO A 41 -14.90 2.98 1.15
N ALA A 42 -16.20 3.13 1.40
CA ALA A 42 -17.21 2.36 0.68
C ALA A 42 -17.13 2.63 -0.84
N GLY A 43 -17.12 1.55 -1.64
CA GLY A 43 -16.99 1.61 -3.10
C GLY A 43 -15.55 1.57 -3.62
N VAL A 44 -14.55 1.67 -2.76
CA VAL A 44 -13.13 1.53 -3.13
C VAL A 44 -12.73 0.07 -3.08
N THR A 45 -12.52 -0.53 -4.25
CA THR A 45 -12.10 -1.95 -4.38
C THR A 45 -10.70 -2.09 -4.97
N ASN A 46 -10.27 -1.14 -5.80
CA ASN A 46 -8.97 -1.13 -6.43
C ASN A 46 -8.37 0.29 -6.42
N LEU A 47 -7.08 0.38 -6.10
CA LEU A 47 -6.34 1.63 -6.00
C LEU A 47 -6.25 2.39 -7.33
N GLN A 48 -6.17 1.67 -8.47
CA GLN A 48 -6.15 2.24 -9.82
C GLN A 48 -7.46 2.94 -10.19
N SER A 49 -8.58 2.55 -9.55
CA SER A 49 -9.89 3.13 -9.84
C SER A 49 -10.12 4.47 -9.14
N ILE A 50 -9.24 4.85 -8.21
CA ILE A 50 -9.37 6.07 -7.43
C ILE A 50 -8.63 7.19 -8.16
N PRO A 51 -9.31 8.29 -8.56
CA PRO A 51 -8.60 9.47 -9.00
C PRO A 51 -7.78 10.01 -7.83
N PHE A 52 -6.47 10.16 -8.03
CA PHE A 52 -5.57 10.70 -7.02
C PHE A 52 -4.74 11.85 -7.58
N GLU A 53 -4.32 12.73 -6.69
CA GLU A 53 -3.33 13.76 -6.97
C GLU A 53 -2.03 13.38 -6.25
N PRO A 54 -0.89 13.32 -6.97
CA PRO A 54 0.41 13.04 -6.38
C PRO A 54 0.68 13.85 -5.10
N GLY A 55 1.02 13.14 -4.01
CA GLY A 55 1.36 13.76 -2.72
C GLY A 55 0.17 14.27 -1.90
N LYS A 56 -1.08 14.08 -2.38
CA LYS A 56 -2.28 14.33 -1.58
C LYS A 56 -2.84 13.04 -1.01
N ARG A 57 -3.30 13.11 0.25
CA ARG A 57 -3.95 11.98 0.92
C ARG A 57 -5.17 11.53 0.13
N LEU A 58 -5.21 10.25 -0.26
CA LEU A 58 -6.37 9.63 -0.89
C LEU A 58 -7.47 9.44 0.15
N PHE A 59 -7.15 8.74 1.25
CA PHE A 59 -8.07 8.52 2.35
C PHE A 59 -7.32 8.13 3.63
N ARG A 60 -8.01 8.22 4.76
CA ARG A 60 -7.55 7.64 6.03
C ARG A 60 -8.12 6.25 6.17
N SER A 61 -7.24 5.28 6.38
CA SER A 61 -7.60 3.92 6.76
C SER A 61 -7.43 3.69 8.25
N TRP A 62 -8.34 2.93 8.86
CA TRP A 62 -8.23 2.45 10.23
C TRP A 62 -7.66 1.05 10.26
N ILE A 63 -6.69 0.84 11.14
CA ILE A 63 -6.09 -0.47 11.41
C ILE A 63 -6.69 -1.00 12.71
N THR A 64 -7.29 -2.18 12.62
CA THR A 64 -8.02 -2.83 13.71
C THR A 64 -7.41 -4.19 14.01
N LEU A 65 -7.36 -4.57 15.30
CA LEU A 65 -7.06 -5.93 15.74
C LEU A 65 -8.32 -6.77 15.73
N PHE A 66 -8.23 -7.97 15.15
CA PHE A 66 -9.34 -8.93 15.03
C PHE A 66 -10.62 -8.32 14.46
N LYS A 67 -10.51 -7.28 13.63
CA LYS A 67 -11.62 -6.49 13.08
C LYS A 67 -12.48 -5.74 14.11
N ILE A 68 -12.05 -5.65 15.37
CA ILE A 68 -12.86 -5.11 16.48
C ILE A 68 -12.19 -3.91 17.15
N ILE A 69 -10.89 -3.99 17.46
CA ILE A 69 -10.22 -2.99 18.29
C ILE A 69 -9.38 -2.07 17.39
N PRO A 70 -9.80 -0.82 17.11
CA PRO A 70 -8.96 0.15 16.40
C PRO A 70 -7.77 0.52 17.29
N PHE A 71 -6.56 0.42 16.74
CA PHE A 71 -5.33 0.76 17.48
C PHE A 71 -4.41 1.70 16.70
N ASP A 72 -4.57 1.79 15.38
CA ASP A 72 -3.81 2.74 14.56
C ASP A 72 -4.66 3.20 13.36
N TYR A 73 -4.14 4.19 12.65
CA TYR A 73 -4.65 4.63 11.36
C TYR A 73 -3.48 4.88 10.41
N SER A 74 -3.74 4.79 9.11
CA SER A 74 -2.80 5.13 8.05
C SER A 74 -3.42 6.16 7.11
N ASP A 75 -2.73 7.27 6.88
CA ASP A 75 -3.10 8.27 5.88
C ASP A 75 -2.49 7.89 4.53
N LEU A 76 -3.22 7.11 3.73
CA LEU A 76 -2.71 6.60 2.45
C LEU A 76 -2.57 7.73 1.44
N THR A 77 -1.33 8.00 1.01
CA THR A 77 -0.95 9.04 0.06
C THR A 77 -0.16 8.41 -1.07
N LEU A 78 -0.59 8.60 -2.32
CA LEU A 78 0.16 8.13 -3.48
C LEU A 78 0.92 9.28 -4.09
N GLU A 79 2.21 9.06 -4.34
CA GLU A 79 3.05 9.98 -5.11
C GLU A 79 3.05 9.61 -6.59
N SER A 80 3.15 8.32 -6.90
CA SER A 80 3.00 7.82 -8.26
C SER A 80 2.49 6.39 -8.29
N LEU A 81 1.80 6.06 -9.39
CA LEU A 81 1.31 4.73 -9.68
C LEU A 81 1.53 4.51 -11.17
N GLU A 82 2.41 3.57 -11.50
CA GLU A 82 2.68 3.15 -12.88
C GLU A 82 2.24 1.70 -13.06
N GLU A 83 1.23 1.50 -13.90
CA GLU A 83 0.63 0.19 -14.12
C GLU A 83 1.64 -0.87 -14.55
N GLY A 84 1.72 -1.95 -13.77
CA GLY A 84 2.64 -3.07 -13.99
C GLY A 84 4.10 -2.79 -13.59
N VAL A 85 4.45 -1.57 -13.20
CA VAL A 85 5.82 -1.16 -12.85
C VAL A 85 6.00 -1.05 -11.35
N GLY A 86 5.17 -0.24 -10.69
CA GLY A 86 5.34 0.03 -9.27
C GLY A 86 4.46 1.15 -8.74
N ILE A 87 4.49 1.28 -7.41
CA ILE A 87 3.75 2.27 -6.65
C ILE A 87 4.74 3.00 -5.76
N VAL A 88 4.57 4.32 -5.65
CA VAL A 88 5.26 5.15 -4.67
C VAL A 88 4.21 5.69 -3.72
N GLU A 89 4.30 5.21 -2.48
CA GLU A 89 3.30 5.48 -1.44
C GLU A 89 3.98 6.10 -0.23
N GLN A 90 3.35 7.13 0.32
CA GLN A 90 3.60 7.61 1.66
C GLN A 90 2.38 7.33 2.53
N SER A 91 2.59 6.64 3.64
CA SER A 91 1.51 6.24 4.53
C SER A 91 1.86 6.58 5.97
N PRO A 92 1.79 7.88 6.35
CA PRO A 92 1.97 8.27 7.74
C PRO A 92 0.94 7.55 8.61
N MET A 93 1.44 6.84 9.61
CA MET A 93 0.62 6.18 10.62
C MET A 93 0.65 6.95 11.93
N GLY A 94 -0.34 6.72 12.80
CA GLY A 94 -0.34 7.27 14.15
C GLY A 94 0.91 6.85 14.94
N SER A 95 1.37 5.61 14.75
CA SER A 95 2.60 5.09 15.36
C SER A 95 3.88 5.41 14.58
N MET A 96 3.78 5.72 13.28
CA MET A 96 4.93 5.92 12.38
C MET A 96 4.71 7.15 11.49
N ARG A 97 5.26 8.28 11.93
CA ARG A 97 4.95 9.60 11.36
C ARG A 97 5.57 9.88 9.97
N SER A 98 6.51 9.05 9.53
CA SER A 98 7.17 9.15 8.22
C SER A 98 7.41 7.75 7.67
N SER A 99 6.76 7.42 6.55
CA SER A 99 6.91 6.14 5.86
C SER A 99 6.77 6.39 4.38
N GLU A 100 7.72 5.85 3.62
CA GLU A 100 7.79 5.99 2.18
C GLU A 100 8.17 4.64 1.58
N ILE A 101 7.36 4.19 0.62
CA ILE A 101 7.62 3.03 -0.20
C ILE A 101 8.14 3.57 -1.52
N LEU A 102 9.42 3.36 -1.78
CA LEU A 102 10.05 3.75 -3.03
C LEU A 102 9.92 2.64 -4.07
N PRO A 103 9.72 3.00 -5.35
CA PRO A 103 9.68 2.00 -6.40
C PRO A 103 11.08 1.40 -6.49
N LYS A 104 11.15 0.10 -6.79
CA LYS A 104 12.43 -0.55 -7.06
C LYS A 104 13.03 0.19 -8.25
N ALA A 105 14.10 0.96 -8.04
CA ALA A 105 14.83 1.61 -9.13
C ALA A 105 15.13 0.51 -10.16
N GLN A 106 14.42 0.55 -11.29
CA GLN A 106 14.64 -0.41 -12.35
C GLN A 106 16.11 -0.29 -12.70
N HIS A 107 16.85 -1.38 -12.48
CA HIS A 107 18.19 -1.51 -13.01
C HIS A 107 18.04 -1.29 -14.51
N LYS A 108 18.45 -0.12 -15.00
CA LYS A 108 18.70 0.08 -16.43
C LYS A 108 19.77 -0.97 -16.77
N LEU A 109 19.34 -2.10 -17.28
CA LEU A 109 20.17 -2.99 -18.06
C LEU A 109 20.52 -2.19 -19.33
N ASN A 110 21.68 -1.54 -19.30
CA ASN A 110 22.43 -1.20 -20.50
C ASN A 110 23.37 -2.37 -20.79
#